data_AF-C6HI10-F1
#
_entry.id   AF-C6HI10-F1
#
_cell.length_a   1.000
_cell.length_b   1.000
_cell.length_c   1.000
_cell.angle_alpha   90.00
_cell.angle_beta   90.00
_cell.angle_gamma   90.00
#
_symmetry.space_group_name_H-M   'P 1'
#
loop_
_entity.id
_entity.type
_entity.pdbx_description
1 polymer ?
#
loop_
_entity_poly.entity_id
_entity_poly.type
_entity_poly.pdbx_seq_one_letter_code
_entity_poly.pdbx_strand_id
1 'polypeptide(L)'
;MAGNGVDGTSAVPSVSTAAVLKQSVDMPKGAQKVKELNFNDYAGRAITVEELINGTSNMGFQASSIGEAVRIINEMRTWRCPETREKTTIFLGYTSNLISSGLRGVFRYLVEHKHVSAVVTTAGGIEEDLIKCIGDTYMGAFNTSGALLREQGLNRIGNLLVPNKNYCAFEEWVVPILDKMLEEQEASKGTEEAINWTPSQVFVEATACFPMIVAATFAKPDDEMKEAPAKGQPWSGSSLPEGARC
;
A
#
# COMPACT_ATOMS: atom_id res chain seq x y z
N MET A 1 -13.70 71.68 -36.52
CA MET A 1 -14.55 70.54 -36.14
C MET A 1 -14.65 69.61 -37.34
N ALA A 2 -14.09 68.40 -37.25
CA ALA A 2 -14.41 67.28 -38.13
C ALA A 2 -14.12 66.02 -37.30
N GLY A 3 -15.15 65.20 -37.10
CA GLY A 3 -15.24 64.24 -36.00
C GLY A 3 -14.38 63.00 -36.17
N ASN A 4 -13.85 62.53 -35.04
CA ASN A 4 -13.39 61.15 -34.88
C ASN A 4 -14.62 60.23 -34.90
N GLY A 5 -14.91 59.65 -36.06
CA GLY A 5 -15.81 58.50 -36.18
C GLY A 5 -15.11 57.26 -35.63
N VAL A 6 -15.53 56.84 -34.44
CA VAL A 6 -15.18 55.52 -33.90
C VAL A 6 -16.14 54.53 -34.58
N ASP A 7 -15.70 53.95 -35.70
CA ASP A 7 -16.48 52.91 -36.39
C ASP A 7 -16.30 51.58 -35.65
N GLY A 8 -17.28 51.28 -34.80
CA GLY A 8 -17.35 50.07 -34.01
C GLY A 8 -17.81 48.88 -34.84
N THR A 9 -16.90 48.23 -35.55
CA THR A 9 -16.98 46.78 -35.81
C THR A 9 -15.56 46.21 -35.92
N SER A 10 -15.02 45.74 -34.79
CA SER A 10 -13.82 44.91 -34.75
C SER A 10 -14.14 43.58 -35.43
N ALA A 11 -14.06 43.51 -36.76
CA ALA A 11 -14.19 42.27 -37.51
C ALA A 11 -13.11 41.30 -37.02
N VAL A 12 -13.55 40.15 -36.47
CA VAL A 12 -12.64 39.14 -35.94
C VAL A 12 -11.67 38.71 -37.05
N PRO A 13 -10.35 38.68 -36.81
CA PRO A 13 -9.39 38.32 -37.85
C PRO A 13 -9.74 36.98 -38.51
N SER A 14 -9.69 36.92 -39.84
CA SER A 14 -10.08 35.75 -40.64
C SER A 14 -9.27 34.50 -40.29
N VAL A 15 -7.99 34.68 -39.96
CA VAL A 15 -7.09 33.61 -39.49
C VAL A 15 -7.57 33.04 -38.16
N SER A 16 -7.97 33.88 -37.21
CA SER A 16 -8.52 33.45 -35.92
C SER A 16 -9.84 32.71 -36.10
N THR A 17 -10.69 33.18 -37.01
CA THR A 17 -11.98 32.55 -37.33
C THR A 17 -11.78 31.16 -37.94
N ALA A 18 -10.89 31.02 -38.92
CA ALA A 18 -10.60 29.75 -39.56
C ALA A 18 -9.92 28.74 -38.62
N ALA A 19 -9.08 29.21 -37.69
CA ALA A 19 -8.43 28.35 -36.71
C ALA A 19 -9.40 27.82 -35.65
N VAL A 20 -10.30 28.65 -35.14
CA VAL A 20 -11.23 28.28 -34.05
C VAL A 20 -12.46 27.53 -34.57
N LEU A 21 -12.99 27.91 -35.74
CA LEU A 21 -14.22 27.34 -36.30
C LEU A 21 -13.97 26.21 -37.30
N LYS A 22 -12.83 25.53 -37.20
CA LYS A 22 -12.53 24.38 -38.04
C LYS A 22 -13.54 23.27 -37.76
N GLN A 23 -14.25 22.83 -38.80
CA GLN A 23 -15.19 21.72 -38.70
C GLN A 23 -14.44 20.41 -38.40
N SER A 24 -14.93 19.67 -37.41
CA SER A 24 -14.38 18.36 -37.05
C SER A 24 -14.85 17.28 -38.04
N VAL A 25 -14.02 16.26 -38.22
CA VAL A 25 -14.46 14.99 -38.81
C VAL A 25 -15.36 14.24 -37.83
N ASP A 26 -16.13 13.28 -38.33
CA ASP A 26 -16.93 12.39 -37.48
C ASP A 26 -16.04 11.43 -36.68
N MET A 27 -16.49 11.09 -35.49
CA MET A 27 -15.83 10.09 -34.66
C MET A 27 -16.05 8.67 -35.21
N PRO A 28 -15.07 7.75 -35.05
CA PRO A 28 -15.25 6.36 -35.46
C PRO A 28 -16.48 5.70 -34.85
N LYS A 29 -17.10 4.78 -35.60
CA LYS A 29 -18.22 3.97 -35.10
C LYS A 29 -17.74 3.13 -33.91
N GLY A 30 -18.43 3.26 -32.78
CA GLY A 30 -18.05 2.57 -31.53
C GLY A 30 -17.09 3.36 -30.64
N ALA A 31 -16.76 4.62 -30.98
CA ALA A 31 -15.99 5.48 -30.08
C ALA A 31 -16.71 5.60 -28.71
N GLN A 32 -16.02 5.20 -27.66
CA GLN A 32 -16.51 5.29 -26.29
C GLN A 32 -16.58 6.76 -25.87
N LYS A 33 -17.80 7.24 -25.60
CA LYS A 33 -18.01 8.58 -25.07
C LYS A 33 -17.59 8.64 -23.60
N VAL A 34 -17.16 9.82 -23.16
CA VAL A 34 -17.03 10.09 -21.73
C VAL A 34 -18.40 9.89 -21.06
N LYS A 35 -18.40 9.19 -19.93
CA LYS A 35 -19.59 8.96 -19.11
C LYS A 35 -19.26 9.30 -17.66
N GLU A 36 -20.17 10.03 -17.04
CA GLU A 36 -20.12 10.32 -15.62
C GLU A 36 -20.73 9.19 -14.80
N LEU A 37 -20.31 9.08 -13.55
CA LEU A 37 -21.00 8.25 -12.56
C LEU A 37 -22.23 9.03 -12.05
N ASN A 38 -23.41 8.62 -12.48
CA ASN A 38 -24.65 9.27 -12.09
C ASN A 38 -25.14 8.74 -10.72
N PHE A 39 -24.94 9.54 -9.66
CA PHE A 39 -25.35 9.15 -8.31
C PHE A 39 -26.88 9.00 -8.13
N ASN A 40 -27.69 9.61 -9.00
CA ASN A 40 -29.15 9.46 -8.93
C ASN A 40 -29.61 8.03 -9.25
N ASP A 41 -28.81 7.25 -10.00
CA ASP A 41 -29.11 5.84 -10.29
C ASP A 41 -29.06 4.97 -9.02
N TYR A 42 -28.45 5.50 -7.95
CA TYR A 42 -28.32 4.87 -6.64
C TYR A 42 -29.21 5.52 -5.58
N ALA A 43 -30.10 6.44 -5.98
CA ALA A 43 -31.00 7.10 -5.04
C ALA A 43 -31.86 6.07 -4.29
N GLY A 44 -31.75 6.04 -2.96
CA GLY A 44 -32.45 5.09 -2.09
C GLY A 44 -31.62 3.90 -1.63
N ARG A 45 -30.34 3.79 -2.01
CA ARG A 45 -29.40 2.81 -1.45
C ARG A 45 -27.96 3.32 -1.41
N ALA A 46 -27.12 2.65 -0.63
CA ALA A 46 -25.68 2.87 -0.72
C ALA A 46 -25.14 2.34 -2.06
N ILE A 47 -24.25 3.11 -2.68
CA ILE A 47 -23.41 2.65 -3.78
C ILE A 47 -22.36 1.67 -3.24
N THR A 48 -22.09 0.60 -3.97
CA THR A 48 -21.04 -0.36 -3.61
C THR A 48 -19.67 0.11 -4.11
N VAL A 49 -18.59 -0.42 -3.52
CA VAL A 49 -17.22 -0.14 -3.97
C VAL A 49 -17.02 -0.59 -5.42
N GLU A 50 -17.58 -1.74 -5.81
CA GLU A 50 -17.51 -2.24 -7.17
C GLU A 50 -18.19 -1.30 -8.17
N GLU A 51 -19.38 -0.79 -7.84
CA GLU A 51 -20.11 0.16 -8.69
C GLU A 51 -19.34 1.48 -8.84
N LEU A 52 -18.79 2.00 -7.74
CA LEU A 52 -17.98 3.21 -7.75
C LEU A 52 -16.75 3.06 -8.66
N ILE A 53 -16.00 1.96 -8.50
CA ILE A 53 -14.79 1.69 -9.28
C ILE A 53 -15.11 1.43 -10.75
N ASN A 54 -16.14 0.64 -11.05
CA ASN A 54 -16.56 0.39 -12.43
C ASN A 54 -17.00 1.69 -13.14
N GLY A 55 -17.62 2.61 -12.39
CA GLY A 55 -17.97 3.95 -12.85
C GLY A 55 -16.79 4.78 -13.37
N THR A 56 -15.57 4.51 -12.88
CA THR A 56 -14.37 5.27 -13.27
C THR A 56 -13.87 5.00 -14.69
N SER A 57 -14.20 3.83 -15.27
CA SER A 57 -13.64 3.33 -16.52
C SER A 57 -13.79 4.29 -17.72
N ASN A 58 -14.88 5.06 -17.74
CA ASN A 58 -15.22 5.96 -18.85
C ASN A 58 -15.23 7.45 -18.46
N MET A 59 -14.67 7.81 -17.30
CA MET A 59 -14.64 9.20 -16.82
C MET A 59 -13.46 10.02 -17.40
N GLY A 60 -12.38 9.35 -17.80
CA GLY A 60 -11.16 9.98 -18.33
C GLY A 60 -10.05 10.18 -17.29
N PHE A 61 -8.87 10.58 -17.76
CA PHE A 61 -7.65 10.78 -16.94
C PHE A 61 -7.29 9.55 -16.08
N GLN A 62 -6.89 9.76 -14.83
CA GLN A 62 -6.51 8.69 -13.90
C GLN A 62 -7.71 7.81 -13.49
N ALA A 63 -8.95 8.32 -13.60
CA ALA A 63 -10.13 7.52 -13.31
C ALA A 63 -10.24 6.34 -14.29
N SER A 64 -10.09 6.59 -15.60
CA SER A 64 -10.05 5.51 -16.59
C SER A 64 -8.87 4.55 -16.40
N SER A 65 -7.73 5.05 -15.89
CA SER A 65 -6.57 4.20 -15.57
C SER A 65 -6.85 3.22 -14.44
N ILE A 66 -7.67 3.59 -13.44
CA ILE A 66 -8.09 2.68 -12.37
C ILE A 66 -8.98 1.56 -12.92
N GLY A 67 -10.00 1.90 -13.71
CA GLY A 67 -10.87 0.90 -14.33
C GLY A 67 -10.09 -0.10 -15.19
N GLU A 68 -9.13 0.41 -15.97
CA GLU A 68 -8.26 -0.42 -16.79
C GLU A 68 -7.34 -1.32 -15.95
N ALA A 69 -6.76 -0.80 -14.86
CA ALA A 69 -5.94 -1.61 -13.95
C ALA A 69 -6.73 -2.75 -13.32
N VAL A 70 -7.99 -2.51 -12.92
CA VAL A 70 -8.88 -3.55 -12.38
C VAL A 70 -9.18 -4.64 -13.42
N ARG A 71 -9.48 -4.24 -14.66
CA ARG A 71 -9.70 -5.18 -15.77
C ARG A 71 -8.47 -6.08 -15.96
N ILE A 72 -7.30 -5.48 -16.09
CA ILE A 72 -6.03 -6.18 -16.30
C ILE A 72 -5.72 -7.15 -15.15
N ILE A 73 -5.87 -6.71 -13.89
CA ILE A 73 -5.60 -7.57 -12.72
C ILE A 73 -6.59 -8.76 -12.68
N ASN A 74 -7.87 -8.54 -12.99
CA ASN A 74 -8.85 -9.63 -13.06
C ASN A 74 -8.55 -10.60 -14.21
N GLU A 75 -8.08 -10.12 -15.35
CA GLU A 75 -7.60 -10.97 -16.45
C GLU A 75 -6.39 -11.80 -16.02
N MET A 76 -5.37 -11.21 -15.39
CA MET A 76 -4.21 -11.96 -14.86
C MET A 76 -4.64 -13.09 -13.90
N ARG A 77 -5.64 -12.85 -13.04
CA ARG A 77 -6.12 -13.86 -12.08
C ARG A 77 -6.85 -15.03 -12.73
N THR A 78 -7.65 -14.73 -13.75
CA THR A 78 -8.55 -15.70 -14.40
C THR A 78 -7.92 -16.39 -15.61
N TRP A 79 -6.91 -15.77 -16.21
CA TRP A 79 -6.23 -16.28 -17.39
C TRP A 79 -5.59 -17.65 -17.14
N ARG A 80 -5.67 -18.51 -18.15
CA ARG A 80 -5.01 -19.82 -18.17
C ARG A 80 -4.36 -20.01 -19.53
N CYS A 81 -3.17 -20.61 -19.55
CA CYS A 81 -2.52 -21.00 -20.80
C CYS A 81 -3.46 -21.92 -21.59
N PRO A 82 -3.73 -21.64 -22.88
CA PRO A 82 -4.60 -22.47 -23.70
C PRO A 82 -4.13 -23.93 -23.79
N GLU A 83 -2.82 -24.13 -23.86
CA GLU A 83 -2.18 -25.43 -24.06
C GLU A 83 -1.95 -26.18 -22.74
N THR A 84 -1.31 -25.55 -21.76
CA THR A 84 -0.89 -26.22 -20.51
C THR A 84 -1.91 -26.07 -19.38
N ARG A 85 -2.90 -25.17 -19.53
CA ARG A 85 -3.86 -24.78 -18.49
C ARG A 85 -3.22 -24.17 -17.23
N GLU A 86 -1.93 -23.83 -17.28
CA GLU A 86 -1.22 -23.16 -16.19
C GLU A 86 -1.77 -21.76 -15.93
N LYS A 87 -1.64 -21.30 -14.69
CA LYS A 87 -2.03 -19.94 -14.27
C LYS A 87 -0.96 -18.93 -14.68
N THR A 88 -1.34 -17.66 -14.81
CA THR A 88 -0.38 -16.56 -14.96
C THR A 88 0.57 -16.50 -13.76
N THR A 89 1.87 -16.36 -14.02
CA THR A 89 2.87 -16.01 -13.00
C THR A 89 2.79 -14.52 -12.71
N ILE A 90 2.33 -14.15 -11.50
CA ILE A 90 2.11 -12.75 -11.13
C ILE A 90 3.25 -12.27 -10.23
N PHE A 91 3.99 -11.27 -10.70
CA PHE A 91 5.04 -10.60 -9.93
C PHE A 91 4.47 -9.35 -9.26
N LEU A 92 4.62 -9.27 -7.93
CA LEU A 92 4.26 -8.10 -7.15
C LEU A 92 5.50 -7.30 -6.78
N GLY A 93 5.62 -6.10 -7.34
CA GLY A 93 6.68 -5.15 -7.01
C GLY A 93 6.16 -4.02 -6.13
N TYR A 94 6.84 -3.71 -5.02
CA TYR A 94 6.52 -2.55 -4.19
C TYR A 94 7.76 -1.94 -3.54
N THR A 95 7.72 -0.63 -3.31
CA THR A 95 8.76 0.14 -2.59
C THR A 95 8.56 0.03 -1.08
N SER A 96 9.64 0.23 -0.31
CA SER A 96 9.65 0.08 1.16
C SER A 96 8.57 0.87 1.90
N ASN A 97 8.35 2.13 1.50
CA ASN A 97 7.38 3.02 2.13
C ASN A 97 5.93 2.47 2.13
N LEU A 98 5.59 1.56 1.20
CA LEU A 98 4.28 0.94 1.17
C LEU A 98 4.10 -0.10 2.30
N ILE A 99 5.17 -0.74 2.75
CA ILE A 99 5.17 -1.60 3.94
C ILE A 99 5.12 -0.77 5.22
N SER A 100 5.77 0.39 5.26
CA SER A 100 5.61 1.37 6.36
C SER A 100 4.16 1.79 6.53
N SER A 101 3.38 1.84 5.44
CA SER A 101 1.96 2.19 5.44
C SER A 101 1.04 1.03 5.88
N GLY A 102 -0.28 1.27 5.84
CA GLY A 102 -1.30 0.23 6.03
C GLY A 102 -1.41 -0.77 4.87
N LEU A 103 -0.81 -0.49 3.71
CA LEU A 103 -0.83 -1.41 2.55
C LEU A 103 -0.13 -2.73 2.83
N ARG A 104 0.76 -2.80 3.84
CA ARG A 104 1.29 -4.06 4.38
C ARG A 104 0.21 -5.12 4.54
N GLY A 105 -0.94 -4.77 5.13
CA GLY A 105 -2.04 -5.73 5.36
C GLY A 105 -2.64 -6.28 4.07
N VAL A 106 -2.71 -5.45 3.03
CA VAL A 106 -3.16 -5.84 1.69
C VAL A 106 -2.15 -6.79 1.03
N PHE A 107 -0.86 -6.46 1.08
CA PHE A 107 0.18 -7.31 0.47
C PHE A 107 0.30 -8.66 1.19
N ARG A 108 0.25 -8.66 2.53
CA ARG A 108 0.19 -9.87 3.34
C ARG A 108 -0.98 -10.78 2.92
N TYR A 109 -2.18 -10.21 2.72
CA TYR A 109 -3.34 -10.97 2.21
C TYR A 109 -3.08 -11.57 0.82
N LEU A 110 -2.51 -10.79 -0.11
CA LEU A 110 -2.21 -11.28 -1.46
C LEU A 110 -1.22 -12.44 -1.45
N VAL A 111 -0.20 -12.39 -0.60
CA VAL A 111 0.82 -13.43 -0.47
C VAL A 111 0.26 -14.66 0.26
N GLU A 112 -0.42 -14.46 1.41
CA GLU A 112 -1.03 -15.52 2.22
C GLU A 112 -1.99 -16.40 1.40
N HIS A 113 -2.84 -15.77 0.57
CA HIS A 113 -3.83 -16.47 -0.25
C HIS A 113 -3.32 -16.84 -1.65
N LYS A 114 -1.99 -16.77 -1.88
CA LYS A 114 -1.33 -17.18 -3.13
C LYS A 114 -1.93 -16.49 -4.37
N HIS A 115 -2.28 -15.21 -4.23
CA HIS A 115 -2.71 -14.38 -5.36
C HIS A 115 -1.54 -13.92 -6.22
N VAL A 116 -0.31 -13.98 -5.70
CA VAL A 116 0.93 -13.61 -6.39
C VAL A 116 1.91 -14.78 -6.37
N SER A 117 2.80 -14.84 -7.36
CA SER A 117 3.78 -15.92 -7.53
C SER A 117 5.18 -15.53 -7.05
N ALA A 118 5.52 -14.25 -7.12
CA ALA A 118 6.81 -13.73 -6.70
C ALA A 118 6.67 -12.29 -6.19
N VAL A 119 7.54 -11.90 -5.26
CA VAL A 119 7.60 -10.56 -4.68
C VAL A 119 8.98 -9.97 -4.94
N VAL A 120 9.03 -8.71 -5.34
CA VAL A 120 10.26 -7.92 -5.46
C VAL A 120 10.10 -6.65 -4.67
N THR A 121 10.98 -6.44 -3.69
CA THR A 121 11.00 -5.21 -2.90
C THR A 121 12.43 -4.87 -2.48
N THR A 122 12.60 -3.65 -1.97
CA THR A 122 13.85 -3.15 -1.40
C THR A 122 14.01 -3.62 0.05
N ALA A 123 15.22 -3.53 0.62
CA ALA A 123 15.52 -3.92 2.00
C ALA A 123 14.51 -3.36 3.03
N GLY A 124 14.15 -2.07 2.91
CA GLY A 124 13.14 -1.43 3.77
C GLY A 124 11.77 -2.12 3.77
N GLY A 125 11.37 -2.75 2.66
CA GLY A 125 10.11 -3.48 2.59
C GLY A 125 10.14 -4.84 3.31
N ILE A 126 11.34 -5.36 3.59
CA ILE A 126 11.56 -6.57 4.36
C ILE A 126 11.71 -6.22 5.85
N GLU A 127 12.64 -5.33 6.18
CA GLU A 127 12.93 -5.00 7.58
C GLU A 127 11.71 -4.36 8.27
N GLU A 128 10.95 -3.48 7.60
CA GLU A 128 9.78 -2.86 8.22
C GLU A 128 8.61 -3.83 8.40
N ASP A 129 8.50 -4.88 7.58
CA ASP A 129 7.50 -5.93 7.80
C ASP A 129 7.80 -6.71 9.08
N LEU A 130 9.08 -7.05 9.30
CA LEU A 130 9.57 -7.74 10.49
C LEU A 130 9.48 -6.85 11.74
N ILE A 131 9.95 -5.60 11.64
CA ILE A 131 9.89 -4.61 12.73
C ILE A 131 8.45 -4.41 13.20
N LYS A 132 7.46 -4.41 12.28
CA LYS A 132 6.04 -4.28 12.63
C LYS A 132 5.43 -5.48 13.36
N CYS A 133 6.15 -6.60 13.45
CA CYS A 133 5.79 -7.69 14.35
C CYS A 133 6.37 -7.50 15.76
N ILE A 134 7.34 -6.60 15.93
CA ILE A 134 8.03 -6.30 17.20
C ILE A 134 7.45 -5.03 17.84
N GLY A 135 7.13 -4.01 17.04
CA GLY A 135 6.59 -2.75 17.54
C GLY A 135 5.81 -1.95 16.49
N ASP A 136 4.98 -1.03 16.97
CA ASP A 136 4.06 -0.29 16.12
C ASP A 136 4.70 0.87 15.35
N THR A 137 4.05 1.24 14.25
CA THR A 137 4.27 2.48 13.49
C THR A 137 3.07 3.41 13.70
N TYR A 138 3.32 4.70 13.88
CA TYR A 138 2.30 5.67 14.28
C TYR A 138 2.05 6.71 13.18
N MET A 139 0.85 7.28 13.17
CA MET A 139 0.55 8.44 12.33
C MET A 139 1.27 9.68 12.88
N GLY A 140 1.81 10.49 11.97
CA GLY A 140 2.41 11.78 12.23
C GLY A 140 2.07 12.77 11.13
N ALA A 141 2.96 13.73 10.86
CA ALA A 141 2.78 14.73 9.83
C ALA A 141 4.07 14.99 9.03
N PHE A 142 3.92 15.29 7.74
CA PHE A 142 5.03 15.55 6.83
C PHE A 142 5.92 16.72 7.28
N ASN A 143 5.33 17.72 7.94
CA ASN A 143 5.98 18.97 8.34
C ASN A 143 6.48 18.95 9.79
N THR A 144 6.49 17.81 10.47
CA THR A 144 7.04 17.70 11.83
C THR A 144 8.54 17.95 11.81
N SER A 145 9.05 18.80 12.71
CA SER A 145 10.46 19.20 12.76
C SER A 145 11.38 17.99 12.95
N GLY A 146 12.32 17.80 12.03
CA GLY A 146 13.31 16.71 12.12
C GLY A 146 14.23 16.82 13.34
N ALA A 147 14.56 18.05 13.77
CA ALA A 147 15.39 18.26 14.95
C ALA A 147 14.69 17.78 16.23
N LEU A 148 13.41 18.13 16.39
CA LEU A 148 12.59 17.68 17.51
C LEU A 148 12.42 16.15 17.51
N LEU A 149 12.11 15.58 16.36
CA LEU A 149 11.96 14.13 16.24
C LEU A 149 13.26 13.40 16.59
N ARG A 150 14.42 13.93 16.17
CA ARG A 150 15.71 13.35 16.51
C ARG A 150 16.00 13.41 18.01
N GLU A 151 15.71 14.54 18.66
CA GLU A 151 15.83 14.71 20.11
C GLU A 151 14.95 13.70 20.87
N GLN A 152 13.78 13.36 20.32
CA GLN A 152 12.84 12.41 20.88
C GLN A 152 13.09 10.94 20.49
N GLY A 153 14.09 10.67 19.64
CA GLY A 153 14.36 9.30 19.15
C GLY A 153 13.25 8.73 18.25
N LEU A 154 12.60 9.58 17.45
CA LEU A 154 11.55 9.21 16.51
C LEU A 154 12.04 9.35 15.06
N ASN A 155 11.86 8.30 14.24
CA ASN A 155 12.18 8.34 12.81
C ASN A 155 10.93 8.66 12.00
N ARG A 156 11.06 9.56 11.01
CA ARG A 156 9.94 9.98 10.15
C ARG A 156 9.98 9.27 8.79
N ILE A 157 8.84 8.72 8.39
CA ILE A 157 8.60 8.16 7.06
C ILE A 157 7.38 8.86 6.46
N GLY A 158 7.58 9.95 5.74
CA GLY A 158 6.47 10.77 5.23
C GLY A 158 5.62 11.37 6.37
N ASN A 159 4.37 10.90 6.49
CA ASN A 159 3.46 11.21 7.60
C ASN A 159 3.35 10.07 8.63
N LEU A 160 4.36 9.21 8.73
CA LEU A 160 4.45 8.13 9.70
C LEU A 160 5.65 8.33 10.63
N LEU A 161 5.58 7.75 11.82
CA LEU A 161 6.62 7.79 12.84
C LEU A 161 6.94 6.38 13.34
N VAL A 162 8.23 6.04 13.40
CA VAL A 162 8.74 4.79 13.95
C VAL A 162 9.68 5.10 15.12
N PRO A 163 9.36 4.68 16.35
CA PRO A 163 10.25 4.86 17.50
C PRO A 163 11.58 4.11 17.32
N ASN A 164 12.71 4.74 17.71
CA ASN A 164 14.04 4.11 17.65
C ASN A 164 14.11 2.76 18.39
N LYS A 165 13.37 2.61 19.50
CA LYS A 165 13.31 1.36 20.26
C LYS A 165 12.93 0.15 19.40
N ASN A 166 12.15 0.36 18.33
CA ASN A 166 11.76 -0.72 17.43
C ASN A 166 12.97 -1.26 16.65
N TYR A 167 13.90 -0.37 16.26
CA TYR A 167 15.15 -0.76 15.59
C TYR A 167 16.13 -1.43 16.55
N CYS A 168 16.22 -0.96 17.80
CA CYS A 168 17.03 -1.64 18.83
C CYS A 168 16.52 -3.07 19.08
N ALA A 169 15.20 -3.24 19.25
CA ALA A 169 14.61 -4.57 19.43
C ALA A 169 14.77 -5.46 18.19
N PHE A 170 14.76 -4.88 16.99
CA PHE A 170 15.05 -5.61 15.76
C PHE A 170 16.51 -6.05 15.66
N GLU A 171 17.45 -5.22 16.08
CA GLU A 171 18.88 -5.58 16.16
C GLU A 171 19.10 -6.75 17.12
N GLU A 172 18.54 -6.67 18.34
CA GLU A 172 18.57 -7.75 19.33
C GLU A 172 17.99 -9.06 18.78
N TRP A 173 16.99 -8.97 17.91
CA TRP A 173 16.35 -10.13 17.27
C TRP A 173 17.17 -10.70 16.09
N VAL A 174 17.69 -9.84 15.20
CA VAL A 174 18.29 -10.28 13.93
C VAL A 174 19.74 -10.73 14.09
N VAL A 175 20.51 -10.12 15.00
CA VAL A 175 21.94 -10.40 15.14
C VAL A 175 22.23 -11.87 15.46
N PRO A 176 21.54 -12.53 16.43
CA PRO A 176 21.76 -13.95 16.70
C PRO A 176 21.47 -14.87 15.50
N ILE A 177 20.53 -14.48 14.64
CA ILE A 177 20.21 -15.22 13.41
C ILE A 177 21.38 -15.10 12.43
N LEU A 178 21.91 -13.88 12.26
CA LEU A 178 23.06 -13.62 11.38
C LEU A 178 24.32 -14.35 11.87
N ASP A 179 24.55 -14.42 13.18
CA ASP A 179 25.67 -15.18 13.76
C ASP A 179 25.55 -16.68 13.40
N LYS A 180 24.38 -17.28 13.58
CA LYS A 180 24.12 -18.69 13.21
C LYS A 180 24.30 -18.93 11.70
N MET A 181 23.79 -18.02 10.87
CA MET A 181 23.94 -18.11 9.42
C MET A 181 25.41 -18.04 8.99
N LEU A 182 26.23 -17.24 9.68
CA LEU A 182 27.67 -17.17 9.45
C LEU A 182 28.36 -18.47 9.86
N GLU A 183 28.03 -19.02 11.03
CA GLU A 183 28.57 -20.31 11.49
C GLU A 183 28.28 -21.44 10.48
N GLU A 184 27.04 -21.53 9.99
CA GLU A 184 26.63 -22.50 8.97
C GLU A 184 27.39 -22.29 7.65
N GLN A 185 27.53 -21.04 7.22
CA GLN A 185 28.27 -20.70 6.02
C GLN A 185 29.74 -21.12 6.14
N GLU A 186 30.41 -20.79 7.25
CA GLU A 186 31.81 -21.16 7.49
C GLU A 186 32.01 -22.68 7.59
N ALA A 187 31.12 -23.39 8.31
CA ALA A 187 31.18 -24.84 8.46
C ALA A 187 30.98 -25.59 7.14
N SER A 188 30.22 -25.02 6.21
CA SER A 188 29.96 -25.61 4.90
C SER A 188 31.11 -25.42 3.90
N LYS A 189 32.12 -24.59 4.19
CA LYS A 189 33.22 -24.29 3.25
C LYS A 189 34.01 -25.56 2.91
N GLY A 190 34.22 -25.76 1.60
CA GLY A 190 34.98 -26.90 1.09
C GLY A 190 34.19 -28.22 1.05
N THR A 191 32.90 -28.20 1.39
CA THR A 191 31.98 -29.33 1.19
C THR A 191 31.30 -29.23 -0.18
N GLU A 192 30.70 -30.33 -0.65
CA GLU A 192 29.89 -30.32 -1.90
C GLU A 192 28.63 -29.44 -1.77
N GLU A 193 28.15 -29.19 -0.55
CA GLU A 193 26.97 -28.38 -0.23
C GLU A 193 27.35 -27.04 0.42
N ALA A 194 28.41 -26.39 -0.07
CA ALA A 194 28.84 -25.09 0.43
C ALA A 194 27.71 -24.02 0.32
N ILE A 195 27.35 -23.45 1.46
CA ILE A 195 26.27 -22.47 1.59
C ILE A 195 26.77 -21.11 1.08
N ASN A 196 26.02 -20.53 0.14
CA ASN A 196 26.23 -19.17 -0.35
C ASN A 196 24.91 -18.41 -0.23
N TRP A 197 24.74 -17.66 0.86
CA TRP A 197 23.51 -16.95 1.14
C TRP A 197 23.18 -15.91 0.06
N THR A 198 21.95 -15.98 -0.46
CA THR A 198 21.35 -14.98 -1.34
C THR A 198 20.26 -14.19 -0.59
N PRO A 199 19.88 -12.99 -1.05
CA PRO A 199 18.87 -12.18 -0.35
C PRO A 199 17.54 -12.90 -0.09
N SER A 200 17.08 -13.75 -1.02
CA SER A 200 15.87 -14.55 -0.83
C SER A 200 16.02 -15.62 0.25
N GLN A 201 17.18 -16.30 0.31
CA GLN A 201 17.46 -17.30 1.34
C GLN A 201 17.59 -16.66 2.72
N VAL A 202 18.28 -15.51 2.82
CA VAL A 202 18.41 -14.77 4.09
C VAL A 202 17.03 -14.41 4.65
N PHE A 203 16.13 -13.91 3.80
CA PHE A 203 14.77 -13.59 4.22
C PHE A 203 13.98 -14.81 4.68
N VAL A 204 14.07 -15.92 3.94
CA VAL A 204 13.41 -17.18 4.30
C VAL A 204 13.92 -17.69 5.64
N GLU A 205 15.24 -17.68 5.86
CA GLU A 205 15.83 -18.15 7.11
C GLU A 205 15.40 -17.28 8.31
N ALA A 206 15.47 -15.96 8.16
CA ALA A 206 15.03 -15.02 9.18
C ALA A 206 13.54 -15.16 9.53
N THR A 207 12.69 -15.48 8.55
CA THR A 207 11.25 -15.67 8.77
C THR A 207 10.87 -17.08 9.24
N ALA A 208 11.64 -18.11 8.89
CA ALA A 208 11.42 -19.49 9.35
C ALA A 208 11.65 -19.64 10.87
N CYS A 209 12.57 -18.85 11.43
CA CYS A 209 12.82 -18.80 12.88
C CYS A 209 11.75 -18.00 13.66
N PHE A 210 10.94 -17.20 12.95
CA PHE A 210 9.98 -16.28 13.57
C PHE A 210 8.87 -16.97 14.40
N PRO A 211 8.21 -18.05 13.94
CA PRO A 211 7.14 -18.72 14.69
C PRO A 211 7.62 -19.38 15.98
N MET A 212 8.83 -19.94 15.99
CA MET A 212 9.44 -20.57 17.17
C MET A 212 9.71 -19.55 18.28
N ILE A 213 9.97 -18.29 17.91
CA ILE A 213 10.28 -17.22 18.86
C ILE A 213 9.03 -16.44 19.25
N VAL A 214 8.02 -16.26 18.37
CA VAL A 214 6.68 -15.82 18.84
C VAL A 214 6.20 -16.77 19.94
N ALA A 215 6.36 -18.09 19.74
CA ALA A 215 6.06 -19.05 20.80
C ALA A 215 6.90 -18.84 22.08
N ALA A 216 8.18 -18.47 21.98
CA ALA A 216 9.05 -18.22 23.14
C ALA A 216 8.82 -16.86 23.84
N THR A 217 8.51 -15.80 23.08
CA THR A 217 8.22 -14.45 23.59
C THR A 217 6.82 -14.37 24.21
N PHE A 218 5.88 -15.20 23.76
CA PHE A 218 4.54 -15.35 24.38
C PHE A 218 4.43 -16.54 25.35
N ALA A 219 5.46 -17.39 25.47
CA ALA A 219 5.57 -18.32 26.57
C ALA A 219 5.83 -17.51 27.85
N LYS A 220 4.78 -17.29 28.63
CA LYS A 220 4.95 -16.76 29.98
C LYS A 220 5.85 -17.71 30.77
N PRO A 221 6.86 -17.23 31.51
CA PRO A 221 7.52 -18.08 32.50
C PRO A 221 6.48 -18.60 33.48
N ASP A 222 6.62 -19.86 33.91
CA ASP A 222 5.64 -20.61 34.72
C ASP A 222 5.31 -19.98 36.09
N ASP A 223 5.89 -18.83 36.44
CA ASP A 223 5.68 -18.13 37.70
C ASP A 223 4.51 -17.11 37.71
N GLU A 224 3.83 -16.88 36.58
CA GLU A 224 2.61 -16.06 36.52
C GLU A 224 1.32 -16.88 36.42
N MET A 225 1.16 -17.86 37.32
CA MET A 225 -0.14 -18.45 37.61
C MET A 225 -0.65 -17.90 38.95
N LYS A 226 -0.90 -16.59 39.02
CA LYS A 226 -1.64 -15.97 40.13
C LYS A 226 -3.04 -15.57 39.66
N GLU A 227 -4.00 -16.28 40.25
CA GLU A 227 -5.45 -16.09 40.33
C GLU A 227 -6.13 -15.22 39.25
N ALA A 228 -6.98 -15.89 38.47
CA ALA A 228 -7.96 -15.24 37.59
C ALA A 228 -8.90 -14.34 38.42
N PRO A 229 -9.15 -13.07 38.02
CA PRO A 229 -10.14 -12.26 38.70
C PRO A 229 -11.54 -12.82 38.43
N ALA A 230 -12.33 -12.88 39.50
CA ALA A 230 -13.70 -13.38 39.50
C ALA A 230 -14.57 -12.69 38.44
N LYS A 231 -15.41 -13.48 37.77
CA LYS A 231 -16.41 -13.03 36.80
C LYS A 231 -17.32 -11.94 37.40
N GLY A 232 -17.42 -10.80 36.72
CA GLY A 232 -18.59 -9.92 36.79
C GLY A 232 -18.33 -8.50 37.28
N GLN A 233 -17.99 -7.59 36.36
CA GLN A 233 -18.35 -6.17 36.48
C GLN A 233 -18.66 -5.62 35.08
N PRO A 234 -19.83 -4.98 34.85
CA PRO A 234 -20.14 -4.37 33.57
C PRO A 234 -19.29 -3.12 33.33
N TRP A 235 -18.82 -2.96 32.10
CA TRP A 235 -18.13 -1.78 31.61
C TRP A 235 -19.08 -0.57 31.63
N SER A 236 -18.83 0.41 32.52
CA SER A 236 -19.49 1.71 32.51
C SER A 236 -18.51 2.77 32.00
N GLY A 237 -18.70 3.24 30.78
CA GLY A 237 -17.77 4.18 30.14
C GLY A 237 -18.38 4.94 28.97
N SER A 238 -19.64 5.38 29.09
CA SER A 238 -20.20 6.43 28.24
C SER A 238 -19.98 7.79 28.90
N SER A 239 -19.08 8.60 28.36
CA SER A 239 -19.12 10.05 28.52
C SER A 239 -18.60 10.73 27.26
N LEU A 240 -19.49 10.86 26.27
CA LEU A 240 -19.37 11.91 25.28
C LEU A 240 -19.70 13.23 26.01
N PRO A 241 -18.89 14.29 25.89
CA PRO A 241 -19.23 15.58 26.49
C PRO A 241 -20.46 16.17 25.78
N GLU A 242 -21.53 16.39 26.55
CA GLU A 242 -22.67 17.24 26.17
C GLU A 242 -22.14 18.67 25.93
N GLY A 243 -22.30 19.20 24.71
CA GLY A 243 -21.99 20.62 24.48
C GLY A 243 -21.73 21.10 23.06
N ALA A 244 -21.62 20.24 22.05
CA ALA A 244 -21.44 20.70 20.66
C ALA A 244 -22.78 20.74 19.90
N ARG A 245 -23.56 21.81 20.12
CA ARG A 245 -24.56 22.28 19.16
C ARG A 245 -23.98 23.48 18.41
N CYS A 246 -23.55 23.24 17.17
CA CYS A 246 -23.84 24.02 15.96
C CYS A 246 -23.18 23.33 14.77
#